data_AF-A0A444UVL5-F1
#
_entry.id   AF-A0A444UVL5-F1
#
_cell.length_a   1.000
_cell.length_b   1.000
_cell.length_c   1.000
_cell.angle_alpha   90.00
_cell.angle_beta   90.00
_cell.angle_gamma   90.00
#
_symmetry.space_group_name_H-M   'P 1'
#
loop_
_entity.id
_entity.type
_entity.pdbx_description
1 polymer ?
#
loop_
_entity_poly.entity_id
_entity_poly.type
_entity_poly.pdbx_seq_one_letter_code
_entity_poly.pdbx_strand_id
1 'polypeptide(L)'
;MRFGMMKEHRSLTGEVTAFDGSILYLPVKLEEVRKASCAHVVNLKSERKTDAAEIDIKIQMTKILEPNSDLCIPFYNVVLRRVMKILGLKLVGRNHYDPNSAVVLGKHR
;
A
#
# COMPACT_ATOMS: atom_id res chain seq x y z
N MET A 1 -1.89 10.54 4.37
CA MET A 1 -2.13 11.42 3.21
C MET A 1 -1.86 10.72 1.87
N ARG A 2 -0.63 10.24 1.58
CA ARG A 2 -0.29 9.61 0.28
C ARG A 2 -1.21 8.46 -0.15
N PHE A 3 -1.62 7.61 0.80
CA PHE A 3 -2.56 6.51 0.54
C PHE A 3 -3.93 6.97 0.01
N GLY A 4 -4.42 8.12 0.47
CA GLY A 4 -5.71 8.66 0.06
C GLY A 4 -5.69 9.13 -1.39
N MET A 5 -4.67 9.92 -1.74
CA MET A 5 -4.46 10.42 -3.09
C MET A 5 -4.23 9.29 -4.09
N MET A 6 -3.45 8.27 -3.74
CA MET A 6 -3.30 7.08 -4.59
C MET A 6 -4.61 6.30 -4.79
N LYS A 7 -5.48 6.26 -3.77
CA LYS A 7 -6.76 5.55 -3.84
C LYS A 7 -7.76 6.25 -4.80
N GLU A 8 -7.64 7.56 -4.99
CA GLU A 8 -8.46 8.31 -5.95
C GLU A 8 -8.17 7.90 -7.40
N HIS A 9 -6.95 7.41 -7.66
CA HIS A 9 -6.53 6.92 -8.97
C HIS A 9 -6.76 5.42 -9.19
N ARG A 10 -7.69 4.80 -8.45
CA ARG A 10 -8.01 3.36 -8.58
C ARG A 10 -8.44 2.95 -9.98
N SER A 11 -9.04 3.87 -10.74
CA SER A 11 -9.38 3.65 -12.16
C SER A 11 -8.16 3.37 -13.04
N LEU A 12 -6.98 3.88 -12.67
CA LEU A 12 -5.73 3.77 -13.43
C LEU A 12 -4.77 2.72 -12.88
N THR A 13 -4.84 2.40 -11.58
CA THR A 13 -4.00 1.36 -10.96
C THR A 13 -4.70 0.01 -10.86
N GLY A 14 -6.00 -0.05 -11.13
CA GLY A 14 -6.80 -1.26 -11.04
C GLY A 14 -7.31 -1.56 -9.63
N GLU A 15 -8.04 -2.66 -9.51
CA GLU A 15 -8.76 -3.03 -8.29
C GLU A 15 -7.83 -3.56 -7.19
N VAL A 16 -6.84 -4.35 -7.60
CA VAL A 16 -5.89 -5.03 -6.73
C VAL A 16 -4.57 -4.27 -6.75
N THR A 17 -4.25 -3.61 -5.65
CA THR A 17 -3.00 -2.86 -5.47
C THR A 17 -2.48 -3.00 -4.06
N ALA A 18 -1.16 -2.95 -3.92
CA ALA A 18 -0.48 -2.82 -2.63
C ALA A 18 0.45 -1.61 -2.67
N PHE A 19 0.32 -0.73 -1.68
CA PHE A 19 1.09 0.51 -1.59
C PHE A 19 1.57 0.66 -0.15
N ASP A 20 2.83 1.05 0.04
CA ASP A 20 3.42 1.25 1.37
C ASP A 20 3.67 2.74 1.72
N GLY A 21 3.38 3.66 0.79
CA GLY A 21 3.68 5.08 0.92
C GLY A 21 4.80 5.59 -0.01
N SER A 22 5.56 4.66 -0.62
CA SER A 22 6.64 4.94 -1.56
C SER A 22 6.59 4.00 -2.78
N ILE A 23 6.49 2.69 -2.55
CA ILE A 23 6.49 1.65 -3.59
C ILE A 23 5.05 1.21 -3.84
N LEU A 24 4.67 1.21 -5.12
CA LEU A 24 3.41 0.66 -5.61
C LEU A 24 3.67 -0.71 -6.25
N TYR A 25 2.99 -1.72 -5.72
CA TYR A 25 2.99 -3.07 -6.25
C TYR A 25 1.68 -3.34 -7.00
N LEU A 26 1.80 -3.76 -8.24
CA LEU A 26 0.69 -4.09 -9.13
C LEU A 26 0.81 -5.55 -9.59
N PRO A 27 -0.30 -6.28 -9.73
CA PRO A 27 -0.31 -7.65 -10.25
C PRO A 27 -0.13 -7.72 -11.77
N VAL A 28 -0.34 -6.61 -12.47
CA VAL A 28 -0.21 -6.47 -13.92
C VAL A 28 0.68 -5.28 -14.24
N LYS A 29 1.30 -5.28 -15.43
CA LYS A 29 2.17 -4.18 -15.84
C LYS A 29 1.36 -2.89 -15.97
N LEU A 30 1.97 -1.77 -15.61
CA LEU A 30 1.32 -0.46 -15.68
C LEU A 30 0.81 -0.14 -17.10
N GLU A 31 1.54 -0.57 -18.13
CA GLU A 31 1.19 -0.45 -19.54
C GLU A 31 -0.05 -1.28 -19.94
N GLU A 32 -0.35 -2.38 -19.23
CA GLU A 32 -1.52 -3.21 -19.50
C GLU A 32 -2.77 -2.66 -18.79
N VAL A 33 -2.59 -2.07 -17.60
CA VAL A 33 -3.69 -1.41 -16.87
C VAL A 33 -4.17 -0.18 -17.64
N ARG A 34 -3.22 0.57 -18.20
CA ARG A 34 -3.52 1.68 -19.10
C ARG A 34 -3.64 1.11 -20.51
N LYS A 35 -4.86 0.81 -20.98
CA LYS A 35 -5.16 0.49 -22.40
C LYS A 35 -4.67 1.54 -23.43
N ALA A 36 -3.89 2.54 -23.01
CA ALA A 36 -3.27 3.58 -23.82
C ALA A 36 -1.81 3.85 -23.35
N SER A 37 -0.89 3.60 -24.28
CA SER A 37 0.50 4.07 -24.43
C SER A 37 1.62 3.41 -23.61
N CYS A 38 2.64 3.01 -24.37
CA CYS A 38 4.02 2.62 -24.06
C CYS A 38 4.82 3.69 -23.28
N ALA A 39 4.31 4.10 -22.11
CA ALA A 39 4.97 5.09 -21.26
C ALA A 39 5.37 4.43 -19.92
N HIS A 40 6.68 4.32 -19.71
CA HIS A 40 7.28 3.84 -18.46
C HIS A 40 7.00 4.74 -17.26
N VAL A 41 6.46 5.93 -17.49
CA VAL A 41 6.18 6.97 -16.50
C VAL A 41 4.76 7.49 -16.70
N VAL A 42 4.01 7.57 -15.60
CA VAL A 42 2.65 8.10 -15.53
C VAL A 42 2.63 9.27 -14.57
N ASN A 43 2.26 10.45 -15.07
CA ASN A 43 2.03 11.63 -14.25
C ASN A 43 0.53 11.73 -13.97
N LEU A 44 0.18 11.86 -12.69
CA LEU A 44 -1.18 12.02 -12.19
C LEU A 44 -1.26 13.33 -11.42
N LYS A 45 -2.43 13.96 -11.44
CA LYS A 45 -2.73 15.12 -10.60
C LYS A 45 -3.73 14.72 -9.54
N SER A 46 -3.42 15.02 -8.29
CA SER A 46 -4.34 14.83 -7.15
C SER A 46 -4.41 16.12 -6.34
N GLU A 47 -5.54 16.36 -5.70
CA GLU A 47 -5.74 17.52 -4.84
C GLU A 47 -5.61 17.11 -3.38
N ARG A 48 -4.79 17.84 -2.62
CA ARG A 48 -4.66 17.60 -1.19
C ARG A 48 -5.86 18.16 -0.43
N LYS A 49 -6.70 17.27 0.10
CA LYS A 49 -7.92 17.63 0.88
C LYS A 49 -7.71 18.53 2.10
N THR A 50 -6.50 18.70 2.61
CA THR A 50 -6.25 19.59 3.76
C THR A 50 -6.16 21.05 3.34
N ASP A 51 -5.58 21.36 2.18
CA ASP A 51 -5.23 22.73 1.78
C ASP A 51 -5.58 23.05 0.31
N ALA A 52 -6.36 22.18 -0.35
CA ALA A 52 -6.73 22.26 -1.76
C ALA A 52 -5.56 22.42 -2.75
N ALA A 53 -4.34 22.07 -2.32
CA ALA A 53 -3.15 22.19 -3.16
C ALA A 53 -3.10 21.09 -4.23
N GLU A 54 -2.84 21.47 -5.48
CA GLU A 54 -2.52 20.50 -6.54
C GLU A 54 -1.19 19.81 -6.26
N ILE A 55 -1.19 18.48 -6.33
CA ILE A 55 -0.01 17.63 -6.17
C ILE A 55 0.15 16.78 -7.42
N ASP A 56 1.32 16.89 -8.04
CA ASP A 56 1.75 15.98 -9.10
C ASP A 56 2.30 14.68 -8.51
N ILE A 57 1.72 13.56 -8.90
CA ILE A 57 2.12 12.21 -8.53
C ILE A 57 2.72 11.54 -9.76
N LYS A 58 4.02 11.27 -9.71
CA LYS A 58 4.74 10.55 -10.76
C LYS A 58 4.89 9.08 -10.37
N ILE A 59 4.28 8.19 -11.13
CA ILE A 59 4.44 6.73 -11.02
C ILE A 59 5.38 6.29 -12.14
N GLN A 60 6.48 5.63 -11.79
CA GLN A 60 7.42 5.11 -12.76
C GLN A 60 7.56 3.61 -12.55
N MET A 61 7.55 2.85 -13.65
CA MET A 61 7.88 1.43 -13.61
C MET A 61 9.37 1.30 -13.24
N THR A 62 9.64 0.67 -12.11
CA THR A 62 11.01 0.51 -11.59
C THR A 62 11.58 -0.85 -11.95
N LYS A 63 10.87 -1.93 -11.62
CA LYS A 63 11.24 -3.29 -11.99
C LYS A 63 10.06 -4.25 -11.86
N ILE A 64 10.21 -5.42 -12.49
CA ILE A 64 9.35 -6.57 -12.25
C ILE A 64 9.88 -7.29 -11.00
N LEU A 65 8.97 -7.69 -10.11
CA LEU A 65 9.34 -8.40 -8.89
C LEU A 65 9.54 -9.88 -9.21
N GLU A 66 10.80 -10.32 -9.23
CA GLU A 66 11.13 -11.74 -9.35
C GLU A 66 10.90 -12.48 -8.02
N PRO A 67 10.48 -13.76 -8.05
CA PRO A 67 10.23 -14.54 -6.84
C PRO A 67 11.41 -14.62 -5.87
N ASN A 68 12.64 -14.60 -6.40
CA ASN A 68 13.88 -14.69 -5.63
C ASN A 68 14.41 -13.33 -5.12
N SER A 69 13.68 -12.23 -5.37
CA SER A 69 14.13 -10.90 -4.98
C SER A 69 13.85 -10.60 -3.50
N ASP A 70 14.81 -9.95 -2.83
CA ASP A 70 14.62 -9.47 -1.44
C ASP A 70 13.46 -8.48 -1.28
N LEU A 71 13.01 -7.86 -2.37
CA LEU A 71 11.84 -6.97 -2.35
C LEU A 71 10.50 -7.71 -2.17
N CYS A 72 10.50 -9.04 -2.24
CA CYS A 72 9.33 -9.85 -1.89
C CYS A 72 8.97 -9.71 -0.41
N ILE A 73 9.96 -9.54 0.48
CA ILE A 73 9.72 -9.42 1.92
C ILE A 73 8.92 -8.14 2.25
N PRO A 74 9.33 -6.93 1.79
CA PRO A 74 8.51 -5.72 1.92
C PRO A 74 7.10 -5.88 1.34
N PHE A 75 6.97 -6.52 0.17
CA PHE A 75 5.67 -6.77 -0.46
C PHE A 75 4.76 -7.61 0.45
N TYR A 76 5.24 -8.75 0.95
CA TYR A 76 4.48 -9.60 1.87
C TYR A 76 4.10 -8.86 3.15
N ASN A 77 5.00 -8.03 3.69
CA ASN A 77 4.68 -7.21 4.86
C ASN A 77 3.49 -6.27 4.61
N VAL A 78 3.40 -5.65 3.43
CA VAL A 78 2.28 -4.77 3.08
C VAL A 78 0.97 -5.56 3.00
N VAL A 79 0.99 -6.72 2.34
CA VAL A 79 -0.18 -7.58 2.18
C VAL A 79 -0.63 -8.16 3.53
N LEU A 80 0.28 -8.76 4.29
CA LEU A 80 -0.03 -9.38 5.58
C LEU A 80 -0.50 -8.36 6.62
N ARG A 81 0.08 -7.16 6.67
CA ARG A 81 -0.44 -6.07 7.54
C ARG A 81 -1.88 -5.73 7.21
N ARG A 82 -2.26 -5.73 5.93
CA ARG A 82 -3.65 -5.50 5.51
C ARG A 82 -4.56 -6.64 6.00
N VAL A 83 -4.13 -7.89 5.85
CA VAL A 83 -4.88 -9.06 6.36
C VAL A 83 -5.06 -9.00 7.87
N MET A 84 -3.97 -8.77 8.62
CA MET A 84 -4.01 -8.68 10.09
C MET A 84 -4.91 -7.54 10.58
N LYS A 85 -4.94 -6.41 9.86
CA LYS A 85 -5.88 -5.32 10.14
C LYS A 85 -7.35 -5.72 9.91
N ILE A 86 -7.64 -6.52 8.87
CA ILE A 86 -8.99 -7.04 8.61
C ILE A 86 -9.42 -8.01 9.71
N LEU A 87 -8.49 -8.80 10.24
CA LEU A 87 -8.71 -9.68 11.39
C LEU A 87 -8.88 -8.93 12.72
N GLY A 88 -8.75 -7.59 12.74
CA GLY A 88 -8.89 -6.78 13.96
C GLY A 88 -7.65 -6.77 14.86
N LEU A 89 -6.53 -7.34 14.43
CA LEU A 89 -5.28 -7.33 15.20
C LEU A 89 -4.62 -5.95 15.14
N LYS A 90 -4.04 -5.52 16.27
CA LYS A 90 -3.30 -4.26 16.39
C LYS A 90 -1.80 -4.51 16.30
N LEU A 91 -1.14 -3.76 15.42
CA LEU A 91 0.31 -3.76 15.30
C LEU A 91 0.94 -2.95 16.44
N VAL A 92 1.83 -3.59 17.19
CA VAL A 92 2.71 -2.94 18.17
C VAL A 92 4.15 -3.36 17.87
N GLY A 93 4.96 -2.41 17.41
CA GLY A 93 6.31 -2.69 16.91
C GLY A 93 6.28 -3.57 15.66
N ARG A 94 6.76 -4.82 15.77
CA ARG A 94 6.74 -5.83 14.69
C ARG A 94 5.69 -6.93 14.89
N ASN A 95 4.99 -6.93 16.03
CA ASN A 95 4.07 -7.98 16.41
C ASN A 95 2.61 -7.50 16.30
N HIS A 96 1.70 -8.45 16.10
CA HIS A 96 0.27 -8.17 16.02
C HIS A 96 -0.42 -8.82 17.20
N TYR A 97 -1.17 -8.03 17.95
CA TYR A 97 -1.85 -8.45 19.17
C TYR A 97 -3.35 -8.30 19.00
N ASP A 98 -4.10 -9.23 19.57
CA ASP A 98 -5.55 -9.11 19.65
C ASP A 98 -5.93 -8.29 20.89
N PRO A 99 -6.57 -7.11 20.73
CA PRO A 99 -6.99 -6.29 21.86
C PRO A 99 -8.10 -6.93 22.70
N ASN A 100 -8.84 -7.91 22.16
CA ASN A 100 -9.99 -8.52 22.85
C ASN A 100 -9.60 -9.67 23.79
N SER A 101 -8.42 -10.26 23.61
CA SER A 101 -7.88 -11.36 24.43
C SER A 101 -6.87 -10.90 25.48
N ALA A 102 -6.97 -9.65 25.93
CA ALA A 102 -6.08 -9.10 26.94
C ALA A 102 -6.26 -9.82 28.30
N VAL A 103 -5.19 -10.45 28.79
CA VAL A 103 -5.14 -11.04 30.13
C VAL A 103 -4.66 -9.99 31.13
N VAL A 104 -5.56 -9.51 31.99
CA VAL A 104 -5.22 -8.57 33.05
C VAL A 104 -4.65 -9.36 34.23
N LEU A 105 -3.35 -9.24 34.47
CA LEU A 105 -2.72 -9.79 35.66
C LEU A 105 -3.13 -8.97 36.88
N GLY A 106 -3.82 -9.61 37.83
CA GLY A 106 -4.13 -9.00 39.13
C GLY A 106 -2.85 -8.70 39.91
N LYS A 107 -2.84 -7.60 40.68
CA LYS A 107 -1.70 -7.25 41.56
C LYS A 107 -1.41 -8.42 42.51
N HIS A 108 -0.21 -9.00 42.39
CA HIS A 108 0.34 -9.81 43.47
C HIS A 108 0.68 -8.88 44.65
N ARG A 109 0.22 -9.25 45.85
CA ARG A 109 0.61 -8.64 47.13
C ARG A 109 2.06 -8.94 47.44
#